data_AF-A0ABD6CE63-F1
#
_entry.id   AF-A0ABD6CE63-F1
#
_cell.length_a   1.000
_cell.length_b   1.000
_cell.length_c   1.000
_cell.angle_alpha   90.00
_cell.angle_beta   90.00
_cell.angle_gamma   90.00
#
_symmetry.space_group_name_H-M   'P 1'
#
loop_
_entity.id
_entity.type
_entity.pdbx_description
1 polymer ?
#
loop_
_entity_poly.entity_id
_entity_poly.type
_entity_poly.pdbx_seq_one_letter_code
_entity_poly.pdbx_strand_id
1 'polypeptide(L)'
;MSNPYTVPTGEGYLGVWSANDYTVTLTTATIDAVDWTADDALVAIETPRSDAIAVVTRTHVPDRSVILADVPAGTHNYGMDIRLGPDALGALAPFEPGDDVRGYDRDPSGIYVVPAGADPFVEHPRPHTTEGER
;
A
#
# COMPACT_ATOMS: atom_id res chain seq x y z
N MET A 1 -17.08 21.95 5.84
CA MET A 1 -15.80 22.45 6.37
C MET A 1 -14.95 21.25 6.69
N SER A 2 -13.97 20.94 5.83
CA SER A 2 -13.01 19.87 6.05
C SER A 2 -12.07 20.30 7.17
N ASN A 3 -11.92 19.47 8.19
CA ASN A 3 -10.95 19.72 9.27
C ASN A 3 -9.54 19.81 8.63
N PRO A 4 -8.76 20.89 8.86
CA PRO A 4 -7.44 21.07 8.24
C PRO A 4 -6.42 19.99 8.61
N TYR A 5 -6.77 19.10 9.55
CA TYR A 5 -5.96 17.97 9.99
C TYR A 5 -6.43 16.62 9.41
N THR A 6 -7.46 16.61 8.57
CA THR A 6 -7.91 15.38 7.91
C THR A 6 -7.22 15.28 6.56
N VAL A 7 -6.20 14.43 6.48
CA VAL A 7 -5.63 13.99 5.20
C VAL A 7 -6.77 13.27 4.47
N PRO A 8 -7.16 13.70 3.25
CA PRO A 8 -8.18 12.98 2.51
C PRO A 8 -7.65 11.57 2.22
N THR A 9 -8.46 10.56 2.53
CA THR A 9 -8.14 9.14 2.37
C THR A 9 -9.21 8.51 1.49
N GLY A 10 -8.81 7.69 0.52
CA GLY A 10 -9.74 6.99 -0.35
C GLY A 10 -10.56 5.92 0.37
N GLU A 11 -11.54 5.35 -0.32
CA GLU A 11 -12.27 4.17 0.17
C GLU A 11 -11.32 3.00 0.44
N GLY A 12 -11.54 2.28 1.54
CA GLY A 12 -10.71 1.14 1.93
C GLY A 12 -9.35 1.51 2.55
N TYR A 13 -9.10 2.78 2.89
CA TYR A 13 -7.84 3.20 3.50
C TYR A 13 -7.54 2.50 4.84
N LEU A 14 -6.36 1.91 4.94
CA LEU A 14 -5.89 1.16 6.10
C LEU A 14 -4.83 1.91 6.91
N GLY A 15 -4.05 2.76 6.26
CA GLY A 15 -2.96 3.47 6.92
C GLY A 15 -1.88 3.98 5.98
N VAL A 16 -0.89 4.63 6.58
CA VAL A 16 0.35 5.08 5.95
C VAL A 16 1.51 4.48 6.72
N TRP A 17 2.53 4.01 5.99
CA TRP A 17 3.72 3.39 6.54
C TRP A 17 4.96 3.97 5.87
N SER A 18 5.96 4.30 6.68
CA SER A 18 7.22 4.81 6.16
C SER A 18 8.09 3.70 5.63
N ALA A 19 8.64 3.90 4.44
CA ALA A 19 9.73 3.08 3.94
C ALA A 19 11.03 3.49 4.62
N ASN A 20 11.78 2.52 5.11
CA ASN A 20 13.20 2.69 5.43
C ASN A 20 14.00 2.15 4.25
N ASP A 21 14.54 3.05 3.44
CA ASP A 21 15.08 2.78 2.11
C ASP A 21 14.03 2.08 1.21
N TYR A 22 14.21 0.77 0.97
CA TYR A 22 13.33 -0.09 0.19
C TYR A 22 12.68 -1.17 1.09
N THR A 23 12.50 -0.86 2.37
CA THR A 23 11.80 -1.74 3.28
C THR A 23 10.63 -1.01 3.91
N VAL A 24 9.42 -1.49 3.66
CA VAL A 24 8.24 -1.09 4.42
C VAL A 24 7.86 -2.22 5.36
N THR A 25 7.63 -1.88 6.63
CA THR A 25 7.04 -2.79 7.62
C THR A 25 5.60 -2.40 7.86
N LEU A 26 4.67 -3.25 7.43
CA LEU A 26 3.24 -3.05 7.64
C LEU A 26 2.79 -3.84 8.87
N THR A 27 2.36 -3.16 9.92
CA THR A 27 1.73 -3.82 11.07
C THR A 27 0.26 -4.06 10.78
N THR A 28 -0.17 -5.33 10.75
CA THR A 28 -1.54 -5.73 10.43
C THR A 28 -2.44 -5.88 11.66
N ALA A 29 -1.92 -5.66 12.86
CA ALA A 29 -2.69 -5.74 14.11
C ALA A 29 -3.92 -4.80 14.14
N THR A 30 -3.95 -3.81 13.26
CA THR A 30 -5.03 -2.83 13.12
C THR A 30 -5.77 -2.95 11.78
N ILE A 31 -5.49 -4.00 11.00
CA ILE A 31 -6.02 -4.19 9.65
C ILE A 31 -7.05 -5.33 9.71
N ASP A 32 -8.29 -4.99 10.01
CA ASP A 32 -9.42 -5.94 10.01
C ASP A 32 -9.76 -6.49 8.60
N ALA A 33 -9.17 -5.89 7.55
CA ALA A 33 -9.38 -6.27 6.16
C ALA A 33 -8.76 -7.64 5.78
N VAL A 34 -7.82 -8.16 6.58
CA VAL A 34 -7.13 -9.43 6.28
C VAL A 34 -7.03 -10.33 7.51
N ASP A 35 -7.31 -11.62 7.35
CA ASP A 35 -7.18 -12.65 8.39
C ASP A 35 -5.85 -13.41 8.27
N TRP A 36 -4.76 -12.67 8.01
CA TRP A 36 -3.44 -13.26 7.81
C TRP A 36 -2.73 -13.56 9.13
N THR A 37 -1.93 -14.61 9.10
CA THR A 37 -1.07 -15.08 10.18
C THR A 37 0.40 -15.05 9.74
N ALA A 38 1.33 -15.06 10.70
CA ALA A 38 2.76 -15.10 10.39
C ALA A 38 3.21 -16.38 9.67
N ASP A 39 2.37 -17.42 9.67
CA ASP A 39 2.62 -18.69 8.96
C ASP A 39 2.11 -18.65 7.50
N ASP A 40 1.36 -17.63 7.11
CA ASP A 40 0.86 -17.50 5.75
C ASP A 40 1.99 -17.15 4.78
N ALA A 41 2.00 -17.85 3.64
CA ALA A 41 2.90 -17.52 2.55
C ALA A 41 2.37 -16.31 1.79
N LEU A 42 2.87 -15.11 2.11
CA LEU A 42 2.49 -13.88 1.44
C LEU A 42 3.39 -13.57 0.25
N VAL A 43 2.82 -12.96 -0.78
CA VAL A 43 3.52 -12.52 -1.99
C VAL A 43 3.06 -11.14 -2.41
N ALA A 44 3.99 -10.36 -2.97
CA ALA A 44 3.70 -9.14 -3.69
C ALA A 44 3.48 -9.47 -5.17
N ILE A 45 2.44 -8.91 -5.77
CA ILE A 45 2.11 -9.10 -7.18
C ILE A 45 1.92 -7.75 -7.87
N GLU A 46 2.18 -7.72 -9.18
CA GLU A 46 1.77 -6.59 -10.01
C GLU A 46 0.25 -6.45 -10.02
N THR A 47 -0.20 -5.22 -10.21
CA THR A 47 -1.60 -4.94 -10.55
C THR A 47 -1.67 -4.41 -11.98
N PRO A 48 -2.86 -4.36 -12.61
CA PRO A 48 -3.02 -3.71 -13.91
C PRO A 48 -2.61 -2.22 -13.92
N ARG A 49 -2.38 -1.61 -12.75
CA ARG A 49 -1.89 -0.24 -12.61
C ARG A 49 -0.43 -0.26 -12.15
N SER A 50 0.39 0.60 -12.74
CA SER A 50 1.82 0.72 -12.36
C SER A 50 2.06 1.47 -11.04
N ASP A 51 1.06 2.20 -10.56
CA ASP A 51 1.10 2.97 -9.32
C ASP A 51 0.65 2.17 -8.08
N ALA A 52 0.37 0.88 -8.26
CA ALA A 52 -0.08 0.00 -7.19
C ALA A 52 0.48 -1.42 -7.34
N ILE A 53 0.93 -1.99 -6.22
CA ILE A 53 1.15 -3.43 -6.06
C ILE A 53 0.09 -4.00 -5.13
N ALA A 54 -0.11 -5.30 -5.17
CA ALA A 54 -0.95 -5.99 -4.20
C ALA A 54 -0.14 -6.99 -3.39
N VAL A 55 -0.40 -7.05 -2.08
CA VAL A 55 0.05 -8.12 -1.21
C VAL A 55 -1.10 -9.08 -1.00
N VAL A 56 -0.88 -10.35 -1.27
CA VAL A 56 -1.88 -11.42 -1.16
C VAL A 56 -1.26 -12.67 -0.57
N THR A 57 -2.09 -13.60 -0.09
CA THR A 57 -1.62 -14.96 0.18
C THR A 57 -1.32 -15.66 -1.15
N ARG A 58 -0.32 -16.54 -1.16
CA ARG A 58 0.11 -17.28 -2.35
C ARG A 58 -1.00 -18.13 -2.95
N THR A 59 -1.97 -18.56 -2.16
CA THR A 59 -3.16 -19.30 -2.60
C THR A 59 -4.22 -18.42 -3.27
N HIS A 60 -4.14 -17.10 -3.13
CA HIS A 60 -5.07 -16.11 -3.69
C HIS A 60 -4.45 -15.25 -4.79
N VAL A 61 -3.31 -15.68 -5.36
CA VAL A 61 -2.72 -15.02 -6.54
C VAL A 61 -3.69 -15.17 -7.72
N PRO A 62 -4.22 -14.06 -8.27
CA PRO A 62 -5.11 -14.13 -9.42
C PRO A 62 -4.40 -14.69 -10.65
N ASP A 63 -5.14 -15.39 -11.50
CA ASP A 63 -4.63 -15.89 -12.76
C ASP A 63 -3.96 -14.79 -13.58
N ARG A 64 -2.79 -15.10 -14.16
CA ARG A 64 -1.95 -14.19 -14.98
C ARG A 64 -1.29 -13.04 -14.21
N SER A 65 -1.37 -13.00 -12.89
CA SER A 65 -0.58 -12.05 -12.11
C SER A 65 0.89 -12.42 -12.12
N VAL A 66 1.76 -11.42 -12.14
CA VAL A 66 3.21 -11.61 -11.99
C VAL A 66 3.54 -11.48 -10.51
N ILE A 67 4.17 -12.52 -9.94
CA ILE A 67 4.72 -12.46 -8.58
C ILE A 67 6.03 -11.68 -8.65
N LEU A 68 6.06 -10.58 -7.89
CA LEU A 68 7.22 -9.69 -7.76
C LEU A 68 8.21 -10.22 -6.73
N ALA A 69 7.70 -10.61 -5.55
CA ALA A 69 8.52 -11.06 -4.44
C ALA A 69 7.73 -11.91 -3.44
N ASP A 70 8.44 -12.77 -2.71
CA ASP A 70 7.95 -13.27 -1.42
C ASP A 70 7.92 -12.13 -0.41
N VAL A 71 6.89 -12.11 0.44
CA VAL A 71 6.71 -11.09 1.48
C VAL A 71 6.85 -11.78 2.83
N PRO A 72 8.01 -11.66 3.50
CA PRO A 72 8.18 -12.22 4.83
C PRO A 72 7.18 -11.62 5.81
N ALA A 73 6.45 -12.49 6.50
CA ALA A 73 5.63 -12.15 7.64
C ALA A 73 6.34 -12.56 8.93
N GLY A 74 6.12 -11.81 10.01
CA GLY A 74 6.63 -12.14 11.33
C GLY A 74 5.73 -11.57 12.41
N THR A 75 5.81 -12.13 13.60
CA THR A 75 5.08 -11.59 14.76
C THR A 75 5.96 -10.55 15.46
N HIS A 76 5.43 -9.36 15.67
CA HIS A 76 6.07 -8.33 16.46
C HIS A 76 5.07 -7.76 17.47
N ASN A 77 5.37 -7.94 18.76
CA ASN A 77 4.44 -7.64 19.86
C ASN A 77 3.10 -8.39 19.69
N TYR A 78 1.99 -7.65 19.65
CA TYR A 78 0.63 -8.19 19.51
C TYR A 78 0.12 -8.18 18.06
N GLY A 79 0.99 -7.89 17.08
CA GLY A 79 0.64 -7.79 15.67
C GLY A 79 1.51 -8.64 14.77
N MET A 80 1.04 -8.84 13.54
CA MET A 80 1.89 -9.32 12.45
C MET A 80 2.49 -8.13 11.72
N ASP A 81 3.77 -8.22 11.43
CA ASP A 81 4.52 -7.30 10.60
C ASP A 81 4.84 -8.01 9.29
N ILE A 82 4.59 -7.37 8.16
CA ILE A 82 5.02 -7.86 6.85
C ILE A 82 6.05 -6.93 6.24
N ARG A 83 7.03 -7.51 5.55
CA ARG A 83 8.18 -6.77 5.01
C ARG A 83 8.14 -6.72 3.49
N LEU A 84 7.97 -5.53 2.93
CA LEU A 84 8.09 -5.31 1.48
C LEU A 84 9.51 -4.88 1.15
N GLY A 85 10.17 -5.65 0.28
CA GLY A 85 11.55 -5.40 -0.13
C GLY A 85 11.68 -4.63 -1.46
N PRO A 86 12.94 -4.40 -1.91
CA PRO A 86 13.22 -3.67 -3.15
C PRO A 86 12.55 -4.24 -4.39
N ASP A 87 12.42 -5.57 -4.50
CA ASP A 87 11.81 -6.21 -5.67
C ASP A 87 10.30 -5.91 -5.79
N ALA A 88 9.62 -5.81 -4.65
CA ALA A 88 8.21 -5.42 -4.60
C ALA A 88 8.03 -3.91 -4.80
N LEU A 89 8.77 -3.10 -4.04
CA LEU A 89 8.63 -1.64 -4.06
C LEU A 89 9.18 -1.00 -5.34
N GLY A 90 10.19 -1.61 -5.96
CA GLY A 90 10.76 -1.13 -7.23
C GLY A 90 9.80 -1.26 -8.42
N ALA A 91 8.71 -2.02 -8.27
CA ALA A 91 7.64 -2.08 -9.26
C ALA A 91 6.63 -0.94 -9.14
N LEU A 92 6.64 -0.18 -8.03
CA LEU A 92 5.77 0.99 -7.85
C LEU A 92 6.32 2.18 -8.62
N ALA A 93 5.48 2.78 -9.48
CA ALA A 93 5.83 3.99 -10.22
C ALA A 93 4.74 5.06 -10.06
N PRO A 94 5.07 6.26 -9.56
CA PRO A 94 6.38 6.73 -9.10
C PRO A 94 6.67 6.32 -7.64
N PHE A 95 7.84 5.74 -7.35
CA PHE A 95 8.31 5.49 -5.98
C PHE A 95 9.82 5.69 -5.88
N GLU A 96 10.25 6.46 -4.88
CA GLU A 96 11.66 6.64 -4.53
C GLU A 96 11.97 6.02 -3.15
N PRO A 97 13.24 5.64 -2.89
CA PRO A 97 13.63 5.08 -1.60
C PRO A 97 13.37 6.07 -0.47
N GLY A 98 12.71 5.59 0.58
CA GLY A 98 12.31 6.43 1.71
C GLY A 98 10.97 7.14 1.52
N ASP A 99 10.30 7.00 0.37
CA ASP A 99 8.93 7.47 0.23
C ASP A 99 7.99 6.67 1.13
N ASP A 100 7.05 7.36 1.76
CA ASP A 100 5.96 6.70 2.48
C ASP A 100 5.02 5.98 1.49
N VAL A 101 4.44 4.87 1.93
CA VAL A 101 3.39 4.17 1.19
C VAL A 101 2.08 4.21 1.96
N ARG A 102 0.97 4.11 1.23
CA ARG A 102 -0.36 3.92 1.79
C ARG A 102 -0.87 2.55 1.42
N GLY A 103 -1.67 2.00 2.33
CA GLY A 103 -2.31 0.71 2.18
C GLY A 103 -3.81 0.86 2.11
N TYR A 104 -4.40 0.07 1.22
CA TYR A 104 -5.83 0.02 0.98
C TYR A 104 -6.29 -1.43 1.00
N ASP A 105 -7.50 -1.67 1.48
CA ASP A 105 -8.16 -2.96 1.39
C ASP A 105 -8.29 -3.39 -0.07
N ARG A 106 -8.05 -4.67 -0.32
CA ARG A 106 -8.27 -5.33 -1.59
C ARG A 106 -9.31 -6.44 -1.39
N ASP A 107 -10.54 -6.17 -1.75
CA ASP A 107 -11.58 -7.19 -1.89
C ASP A 107 -11.23 -8.16 -3.05
N PRO A 108 -11.34 -9.50 -2.88
CA PRO A 108 -11.83 -10.23 -1.71
C PRO A 108 -10.77 -10.63 -0.67
N SER A 109 -9.49 -10.40 -0.95
CA SER A 109 -8.44 -10.53 0.06
C SER A 109 -7.16 -9.83 -0.39
N GLY A 110 -6.62 -9.05 0.55
CA GLY A 110 -5.27 -8.52 0.50
C GLY A 110 -5.19 -7.03 0.71
N ILE A 111 -4.02 -6.49 0.40
CA ILE A 111 -3.72 -5.08 0.62
C ILE A 111 -3.13 -4.51 -0.67
N TYR A 112 -3.73 -3.46 -1.21
CA TYR A 112 -3.07 -2.61 -2.19
C TYR A 112 -2.08 -1.70 -1.49
N VAL A 113 -0.90 -1.55 -2.08
CA VAL A 113 0.14 -0.64 -1.61
C VAL A 113 0.42 0.35 -2.72
N VAL A 114 0.37 1.64 -2.39
CA VAL A 114 0.60 2.75 -3.32
C VAL A 114 1.55 3.79 -2.73
N PRO A 115 2.29 4.55 -3.55
CA PRO A 115 3.09 5.67 -3.07
C PRO A 115 2.20 6.74 -2.43
N ALA A 116 2.56 7.23 -1.24
CA ALA A 116 1.72 8.19 -0.52
C ALA A 116 1.62 9.56 -1.20
N GLY A 117 2.69 10.00 -1.89
CA GLY A 117 2.76 11.29 -2.58
C GLY A 117 2.01 11.34 -3.91
N ALA A 118 1.82 10.18 -4.55
CA ALA A 118 1.13 10.01 -5.83
C ALA A 118 -0.12 9.13 -5.66
N ASP A 119 -0.73 9.13 -4.47
CA ASP A 119 -1.82 8.23 -4.12
C ASP A 119 -3.06 8.49 -4.99
N PRO A 120 -3.42 7.55 -5.86
CA PRO A 120 -4.52 7.73 -6.78
C PRO A 120 -5.90 7.53 -6.14
N PHE A 121 -5.96 6.95 -4.94
CA PHE A 121 -7.20 6.77 -4.20
C PHE A 121 -7.61 8.06 -3.47
N VAL A 122 -6.76 9.07 -3.47
CA VAL A 122 -7.05 10.40 -2.97
C VAL A 122 -7.17 11.36 -4.14
N GLU A 123 -8.35 11.94 -4.33
CA GLU A 123 -8.50 13.02 -5.30
C GLU A 123 -7.56 14.17 -4.92
N HIS A 124 -6.48 14.37 -5.69
CA HIS A 124 -5.67 15.56 -5.54
C HIS A 124 -6.59 16.77 -5.80
N PRO A 125 -6.72 17.73 -4.86
CA PRO A 125 -7.35 18.99 -5.19
C PRO A 125 -6.55 19.56 -6.36
N ARG A 126 -7.22 19.78 -7.51
CA ARG A 126 -6.58 20.44 -8.65
C ARG A 126 -5.89 21.70 -8.11
N PRO A 127 -4.65 22.00 -8.53
CA PRO A 127 -4.06 23.27 -8.15
C PRO A 127 -5.08 24.36 -8.50
N HIS A 128 -5.46 25.16 -7.51
CA HIS A 128 -6.25 26.35 -7.76
C HIS A 128 -5.45 27.17 -8.78
N THR A 129 -5.82 27.11 -10.04
CA THR A 129 -5.44 28.12 -11.01
C THR A 129 -6.00 29.41 -10.44
N THR A 130 -5.13 30.22 -9.84
CA THR A 130 -5.42 31.64 -9.66
C THR A 130 -5.39 32.24 -11.06
N GLU A 131 -6.44 32.00 -11.82
CA GLU A 131 -6.72 32.75 -13.03
C GLU A 131 -7.01 34.17 -12.56
N GLY A 132 -6.11 35.08 -12.91
CA GLY A 132 -6.13 36.45 -12.41
C GLY A 132 -7.48 37.12 -12.68
N GLU A 133 -8.12 37.60 -11.63
CA GLU A 133 -9.13 38.65 -11.72
C GLU A 133 -8.47 39.98 -11.35
N ARG A 134 -8.08 40.69 -12.43
CA ARG A 134 -8.12 42.14 -12.69
C ARG A 134 -7.79 43.13 -11.57
#